data_AF-X1GJU2-F1
#
_entry.id   AF-X1GJU2-F1
#
_cell.length_a   1.000
_cell.length_b   1.000
_cell.length_c   1.000
_cell.angle_alpha   90.00
_cell.angle_beta   90.00
_cell.angle_gamma   90.00
#
_symmetry.space_group_name_H-M   'P 1'
#
loop_
_entity.id
_entity.type
_entity.pdbx_description
1 polymer ?
#
loop_
_entity_poly.entity_id
_entity_poly.type
_entity_poly.pdbx_seq_one_letter_code
_entity_poly.pdbx_strand_id
1 'polypeptide(L)'
;STVWTVTPDSPPVNFPGDYSELYKTMAQEVGTYTGDVTLDGGDPENPIIFPSATYPYAYIQGNLTIWTNSYVRLTSTIYVTGTIELKPGSQLDGTENILAEGDIDITGGAYTSTLIPVVISKDGSILCKGGGSGKNIINAVVYAPNGSVTIQAGALLYGAVGANIVYITNSTVTYAAELHGRQDLPGGELSTISYIYK
;
A
#
# COMPACT_ATOMS: atom_id res chain seq x y z
N SER A 1 -25.95 40.38 14.05
CA SER A 1 -25.56 39.30 13.12
C SER A 1 -24.05 39.34 12.97
N THR A 2 -23.34 38.40 13.56
CA THR A 2 -21.88 38.33 13.43
C THR A 2 -21.56 37.58 12.16
N VAL A 3 -21.03 38.29 11.16
CA VAL A 3 -20.49 37.68 9.93
C VAL A 3 -19.10 37.15 10.28
N TRP A 4 -18.93 35.84 10.25
CA TRP A 4 -17.62 35.22 10.38
C TRP A 4 -16.97 35.14 9.00
N THR A 5 -15.96 35.97 8.76
CA THR A 5 -15.05 35.82 7.63
C THR A 5 -14.18 34.59 7.86
N VAL A 6 -14.31 33.60 6.99
CA VAL A 6 -13.41 32.45 6.93
C VAL A 6 -12.10 32.94 6.31
N THR A 7 -11.00 32.88 7.04
CA THR A 7 -9.66 32.94 6.44
C THR A 7 -9.40 31.61 5.72
N PRO A 8 -9.19 31.61 4.39
CA PRO A 8 -8.56 30.46 3.74
C PRO A 8 -7.06 30.47 4.05
N ASP A 9 -6.40 29.38 3.68
CA ASP A 9 -4.95 29.22 3.61
C ASP A 9 -4.25 28.77 4.90
N SER A 10 -4.51 27.50 5.27
CA SER A 10 -3.35 26.66 5.57
C SER A 10 -2.54 26.58 4.27
N PRO A 11 -1.23 26.91 4.28
CA PRO A 11 -0.40 26.72 3.09
C PRO A 11 -0.50 25.26 2.63
N PRO A 12 -0.40 24.97 1.31
CA PRO A 12 -0.40 23.60 0.83
C PRO A 12 0.66 22.82 1.63
N VAL A 13 0.22 21.80 2.35
CA VAL A 13 1.14 20.86 2.98
C VAL A 13 1.83 20.17 1.82
N ASN A 14 3.11 20.46 1.61
CA ASN A 14 3.91 19.66 0.71
C ASN A 14 3.84 18.23 1.23
N PHE A 15 3.25 17.34 0.42
CA PHE A 15 3.25 15.93 0.75
C PHE A 15 4.70 15.50 1.00
N PRO A 16 4.94 14.69 2.04
CA PRO A 16 6.28 14.23 2.35
C PRO A 16 6.93 13.58 1.13
N GLY A 17 8.24 13.72 1.00
CA GLY A 17 8.99 13.19 -0.14
C GLY A 17 8.66 11.73 -0.39
N ASP A 18 8.44 11.37 -1.66
CA ASP A 18 8.26 9.98 -2.04
C ASP A 18 9.62 9.27 -2.05
N TYR A 19 9.67 8.05 -1.51
CA TYR A 19 10.88 7.20 -1.53
C TYR A 19 10.93 6.34 -2.81
N SER A 20 10.25 6.76 -3.88
CA SER A 20 10.00 5.89 -5.05
C SER A 20 11.28 5.54 -5.78
N GLU A 21 12.19 6.50 -5.95
CA GLU A 21 13.47 6.25 -6.64
C GLU A 21 14.40 5.32 -5.83
N LEU A 22 14.32 5.38 -4.49
CA LEU A 22 15.02 4.43 -3.63
C LEU A 22 14.47 3.01 -3.82
N TYR A 23 13.14 2.85 -3.76
CA TYR A 23 12.50 1.54 -3.94
C TYR A 23 12.71 0.97 -5.35
N LYS A 24 12.76 1.84 -6.36
CA LYS A 24 13.12 1.45 -7.72
C LYS A 24 14.51 0.86 -7.79
N THR A 25 15.48 1.55 -7.18
CA THR A 25 16.88 1.09 -7.15
C THR A 25 16.99 -0.26 -6.43
N MET A 26 16.38 -0.39 -5.24
CA MET A 26 16.35 -1.64 -4.48
C MET A 26 15.74 -2.80 -5.28
N ALA A 27 14.61 -2.56 -5.96
CA ALA A 27 13.97 -3.58 -6.77
C ALA A 27 14.82 -3.99 -8.00
N GLN A 28 15.51 -3.03 -8.62
CA GLN A 28 16.40 -3.27 -9.75
C GLN A 28 17.65 -4.08 -9.38
N GLU A 29 18.13 -3.98 -8.13
CA GLU A 29 19.25 -4.79 -7.62
C GLU A 29 18.91 -6.29 -7.59
N VAL A 30 17.64 -6.65 -7.38
CA VAL A 30 17.20 -8.05 -7.42
C VAL A 30 17.12 -8.54 -8.87
N GLY A 31 16.52 -7.74 -9.76
CA GLY A 31 16.37 -8.06 -11.17
C GLY A 31 15.16 -7.40 -11.80
N THR A 32 15.16 -7.35 -13.14
CA THR A 32 14.11 -6.72 -13.96
C THR A 32 13.36 -7.76 -14.76
N TYR A 33 12.04 -7.64 -14.81
CA TYR A 33 11.17 -8.38 -15.72
C TYR A 33 10.34 -7.43 -16.58
N THR A 34 10.23 -7.72 -17.87
CA THR A 34 9.38 -6.97 -18.80
C THR A 34 8.16 -7.79 -19.16
N GLY A 35 6.98 -7.24 -18.90
CA GLY A 35 5.69 -7.91 -19.05
C GLY A 35 4.93 -8.04 -17.74
N ASP A 36 3.72 -8.56 -17.86
CA ASP A 36 2.83 -8.76 -16.72
C ASP A 36 3.18 -10.04 -15.96
N VAL A 37 3.07 -9.98 -14.64
CA VAL A 37 3.34 -11.09 -13.72
C VAL A 37 2.05 -11.48 -13.04
N THR A 38 1.72 -12.77 -13.08
CA THR A 38 0.64 -13.35 -12.27
C THR A 38 1.22 -14.41 -11.35
N LEU A 39 1.00 -14.25 -10.05
CA LEU A 39 1.36 -15.24 -9.04
C LEU A 39 0.08 -15.99 -8.64
N ASP A 40 0.02 -17.27 -8.99
CA ASP A 40 -1.14 -18.15 -8.77
C ASP A 40 -0.71 -19.40 -8.00
N GLY A 41 -1.34 -19.64 -6.85
CA GLY A 41 -1.09 -20.77 -5.95
C GLY A 41 -0.40 -20.39 -4.65
N GLY A 42 0.22 -21.39 -4.03
CA GLY A 42 0.79 -21.29 -2.68
C GLY A 42 -0.27 -21.40 -1.57
N ASP A 43 0.20 -21.69 -0.36
CA ASP A 43 -0.61 -21.75 0.85
C ASP A 43 0.23 -21.27 2.06
N PRO A 44 -0.35 -21.11 3.26
CA PRO A 44 0.42 -20.64 4.42
C PRO A 44 1.62 -21.52 4.83
N GLU A 45 1.60 -22.82 4.51
CA GLU A 45 2.69 -23.76 4.80
C GLU A 45 3.73 -23.77 3.66
N ASN A 46 3.28 -23.57 2.42
CA ASN A 46 4.08 -23.56 1.20
C ASN A 46 3.81 -22.32 0.35
N PRO A 47 4.22 -21.12 0.81
CA PRO A 47 3.96 -19.88 0.11
C PRO A 47 4.78 -19.77 -1.18
N ILE A 48 4.29 -19.02 -2.15
CA ILE A 48 5.13 -18.54 -3.25
C ILE A 48 6.13 -17.54 -2.66
N ILE A 49 7.41 -17.86 -2.72
CA ILE A 49 8.47 -16.93 -2.31
C ILE A 49 8.76 -15.97 -3.47
N PHE A 50 8.57 -14.67 -3.24
CA PHE A 50 8.69 -13.65 -4.27
C PHE A 50 9.41 -12.40 -3.74
N PRO A 51 10.52 -11.96 -4.35
CA PRO A 51 11.31 -12.62 -5.39
C PRO A 51 11.96 -13.94 -4.90
N SER A 52 12.42 -14.76 -5.84
CA SER A 52 13.15 -16.01 -5.54
C SER A 52 13.98 -16.49 -6.74
N ALA A 53 14.62 -17.66 -6.65
CA ALA A 53 15.33 -18.25 -7.78
C ALA A 53 14.40 -18.52 -8.99
N THR A 54 13.12 -18.81 -8.75
CA THR A 54 12.11 -18.99 -9.79
C THR A 54 11.65 -17.65 -10.38
N TYR A 55 11.62 -16.62 -9.55
CA TYR A 55 11.24 -15.26 -9.91
C TYR A 55 12.38 -14.29 -9.58
N PRO A 56 13.48 -14.28 -10.36
CA PRO A 56 14.71 -13.57 -10.03
C PRO A 56 14.61 -12.08 -10.38
N TYR A 57 13.52 -11.43 -9.96
CA TYR A 57 13.23 -10.04 -10.26
C TYR A 57 12.30 -9.46 -9.21
N ALA A 58 12.45 -8.15 -8.96
CA ALA A 58 11.55 -7.38 -8.11
C ALA A 58 11.07 -6.09 -8.80
N TYR A 59 11.76 -5.67 -9.86
CA TYR A 59 11.35 -4.57 -10.73
C TYR A 59 10.57 -5.12 -11.93
N ILE A 60 9.26 -4.85 -11.96
CA ILE A 60 8.33 -5.34 -12.97
C ILE A 60 7.92 -4.18 -13.88
N GLN A 61 8.29 -4.27 -15.15
CA GLN A 61 7.86 -3.35 -16.21
C GLN A 61 6.57 -3.87 -16.84
N GLY A 62 5.47 -3.75 -16.10
CA GLY A 62 4.16 -4.31 -16.41
C GLY A 62 3.28 -4.29 -15.18
N ASN A 63 2.26 -5.13 -15.15
CA ASN A 63 1.35 -5.29 -14.02
C ASN A 63 1.75 -6.48 -13.14
N LEU A 64 1.39 -6.43 -11.86
CA LEU A 64 1.49 -7.55 -10.94
C LEU A 64 0.09 -7.94 -10.45
N THR A 65 -0.28 -9.21 -10.62
CA THR A 65 -1.52 -9.76 -10.10
C THR A 65 -1.22 -10.92 -9.16
N ILE A 66 -1.73 -10.84 -7.94
CA ILE A 66 -1.78 -11.98 -7.01
C ILE A 66 -3.16 -12.61 -7.16
N TRP A 67 -3.21 -13.83 -7.67
CA TRP A 67 -4.46 -14.46 -8.07
C TRP A 67 -5.30 -14.90 -6.88
N THR A 68 -6.58 -15.21 -7.15
CA THR A 68 -7.56 -15.61 -6.13
C THR A 68 -7.03 -16.77 -5.29
N ASN A 69 -7.17 -16.70 -3.96
CA ASN A 69 -6.70 -17.71 -3.00
C ASN A 69 -5.20 -18.04 -3.04
N SER A 70 -4.38 -17.20 -3.67
CA SER A 70 -2.92 -17.40 -3.69
C SER A 70 -2.27 -16.89 -2.41
N TYR A 71 -1.17 -17.50 -1.99
CA TYR A 71 -0.39 -17.05 -0.83
C TYR A 71 1.04 -16.75 -1.26
N VAL A 72 1.46 -15.49 -1.12
CA VAL A 72 2.77 -14.99 -1.53
C VAL A 72 3.51 -14.40 -0.33
N ARG A 73 4.74 -14.84 -0.11
CA ARG A 73 5.66 -14.24 0.86
C ARG A 73 6.68 -13.35 0.18
N LEU A 74 6.67 -12.07 0.53
CA LEU A 74 7.63 -11.08 0.08
C LEU A 74 8.95 -11.21 0.82
N THR A 75 10.04 -11.19 0.04
CA THR A 75 11.43 -11.27 0.55
C THR A 75 12.29 -10.08 0.13
N SER A 76 11.76 -9.19 -0.72
CA SER A 76 12.38 -7.92 -1.06
C SER A 76 11.33 -6.88 -1.43
N THR A 77 11.76 -5.62 -1.55
CA THR A 77 10.93 -4.50 -2.01
C THR A 77 10.54 -4.71 -3.47
N ILE A 78 9.24 -4.61 -3.76
CA ILE A 78 8.69 -4.78 -5.11
C ILE A 78 8.38 -3.42 -5.72
N TYR A 79 8.75 -3.24 -6.99
CA TYR A 79 8.45 -2.04 -7.76
C TYR A 79 7.80 -2.42 -9.09
N VAL A 80 6.62 -1.86 -9.36
CA VAL A 80 5.80 -2.17 -10.53
C VAL A 80 5.50 -0.89 -11.31
N THR A 81 5.80 -0.84 -12.61
CA THR A 81 5.51 0.37 -13.44
C THR A 81 4.04 0.46 -13.85
N GLY A 82 3.31 -0.65 -13.76
CA GLY A 82 1.87 -0.70 -14.00
C GLY A 82 1.07 -0.70 -12.69
N THR A 83 0.04 -1.53 -12.64
CA THR A 83 -0.84 -1.68 -11.47
C THR A 83 -0.49 -2.92 -10.65
N ILE A 84 -0.80 -2.89 -9.37
CA ILE A 84 -0.79 -4.08 -8.50
C ILE A 84 -2.23 -4.47 -8.16
N GLU A 85 -2.59 -5.73 -8.34
CA GLU A 85 -3.91 -6.24 -7.99
C GLU A 85 -3.82 -7.48 -7.10
N LEU A 86 -4.46 -7.43 -5.94
CA LEU A 86 -4.66 -8.57 -5.03
C LEU A 86 -6.12 -9.02 -5.14
N LYS A 87 -6.33 -10.17 -5.78
CA LYS A 87 -7.66 -10.74 -6.02
C LYS A 87 -8.28 -11.30 -4.73
N PRO A 88 -9.61 -11.57 -4.74
CA PRO A 88 -10.29 -12.09 -3.55
C PRO A 88 -9.63 -13.35 -2.96
N GLY A 89 -9.46 -13.38 -1.64
CA GLY A 89 -8.85 -14.50 -0.93
C GLY A 89 -7.33 -14.61 -1.08
N SER A 90 -6.68 -13.78 -1.90
CA SER A 90 -5.22 -13.76 -1.99
C SER A 90 -4.60 -13.19 -0.71
N GLN A 91 -3.44 -13.70 -0.32
CA GLN A 91 -2.67 -13.18 0.80
C GLN A 91 -1.25 -12.82 0.38
N LEU A 92 -0.86 -11.59 0.68
CA LEU A 92 0.51 -11.13 0.66
C LEU A 92 1.03 -11.09 2.11
N ASP A 93 2.19 -11.67 2.36
CA ASP A 93 2.83 -11.74 3.67
C ASP A 93 4.26 -11.23 3.58
N GLY A 94 4.69 -10.35 4.47
CA GLY A 94 6.09 -9.91 4.50
C GLY A 94 6.30 -8.48 4.96
N THR A 95 7.52 -8.16 5.36
CA THR A 95 7.92 -6.88 5.96
C THR A 95 8.40 -5.84 4.94
N GLU A 96 8.37 -6.21 3.67
CA GLU A 96 8.96 -5.45 2.58
C GLU A 96 8.01 -4.42 1.99
N ASN A 97 8.54 -3.38 1.36
CA ASN A 97 7.71 -2.34 0.76
C ASN A 97 7.22 -2.77 -0.63
N ILE A 98 6.05 -2.26 -1.02
CA ILE A 98 5.55 -2.42 -2.39
C ILE A 98 5.22 -1.06 -2.98
N LEU A 99 5.55 -0.89 -4.26
CA LEU A 99 5.28 0.33 -4.99
C LEU A 99 4.74 0.02 -6.39
N ALA A 100 3.67 0.71 -6.76
CA ALA A 100 3.15 0.77 -8.13
C ALA A 100 3.22 2.21 -8.65
N GLU A 101 3.63 2.42 -9.90
CA GLU A 101 3.47 3.73 -10.54
C GLU A 101 1.98 4.02 -10.78
N GLY A 102 1.20 2.99 -11.17
CA GLY A 102 -0.24 3.05 -11.31
C GLY A 102 -1.03 2.70 -10.05
N ASP A 103 -2.30 2.32 -10.25
CA ASP A 103 -3.23 1.98 -9.18
C ASP A 103 -2.83 0.70 -8.43
N ILE A 104 -3.25 0.62 -7.15
CA ILE A 104 -3.20 -0.61 -6.35
C ILE A 104 -4.61 -0.99 -5.92
N ASP A 105 -5.07 -2.18 -6.30
CA ASP A 105 -6.38 -2.72 -5.92
C ASP A 105 -6.23 -3.95 -5.01
N ILE A 106 -6.68 -3.82 -3.77
CA ILE A 106 -6.76 -4.90 -2.77
C ILE A 106 -8.24 -5.16 -2.50
N THR A 107 -8.90 -5.84 -3.44
CA THR A 107 -10.31 -6.22 -3.34
C THR A 107 -10.45 -7.67 -2.87
N GLY A 108 -10.75 -7.82 -1.58
CA GLY A 108 -10.95 -9.11 -0.92
C GLY A 108 -9.67 -9.92 -0.66
N GLY A 109 -8.49 -9.42 -1.06
CA GLY A 109 -7.20 -9.95 -0.62
C GLY A 109 -6.82 -9.45 0.79
N ALA A 110 -5.64 -9.83 1.27
CA ALA A 110 -5.07 -9.36 2.54
C ALA A 110 -3.57 -9.08 2.39
N TYR A 111 -3.06 -8.16 3.22
CA TYR A 111 -1.62 -7.96 3.39
C TYR A 111 -1.29 -8.03 4.88
N THR A 112 -0.64 -9.11 5.30
CA THR A 112 -0.18 -9.29 6.67
C THR A 112 1.31 -9.04 6.80
N SER A 113 1.69 -8.50 7.94
CA SER A 113 3.09 -8.33 8.28
C SER A 113 3.30 -8.19 9.79
N THR A 114 4.49 -8.58 10.24
CA THR A 114 4.98 -8.43 11.61
C THR A 114 5.67 -7.09 11.86
N LEU A 115 6.06 -6.38 10.80
CA LEU A 115 6.49 -4.98 10.81
C LEU A 115 5.60 -4.25 9.83
N ILE A 116 5.17 -3.02 10.08
CA ILE A 116 4.25 -2.33 9.16
C ILE A 116 5.01 -1.84 7.89
N PRO A 117 4.89 -2.48 6.71
CA PRO A 117 5.51 -2.01 5.47
C PRO A 117 4.82 -0.76 4.92
N VAL A 118 5.42 -0.17 3.88
CA VAL A 118 4.79 0.90 3.09
C VAL A 118 4.28 0.35 1.76
N VAL A 119 3.04 0.69 1.43
CA VAL A 119 2.36 0.41 0.16
C VAL A 119 2.16 1.73 -0.56
N ILE A 120 2.85 1.95 -1.68
CA ILE A 120 2.84 3.22 -2.41
C ILE A 120 2.20 3.06 -3.79
N SER A 121 1.22 3.90 -4.10
CA SER A 121 0.81 4.18 -5.47
C SER A 121 1.30 5.58 -5.83
N LYS A 122 2.29 5.67 -6.71
CA LYS A 122 3.01 6.93 -6.98
C LYS A 122 2.11 7.93 -7.69
N ASP A 123 1.52 7.53 -8.81
CA ASP A 123 0.71 8.38 -9.69
C ASP A 123 -0.74 7.90 -9.81
N GLY A 124 -1.09 6.81 -9.11
CA GLY A 124 -2.43 6.23 -9.06
C GLY A 124 -3.14 6.39 -7.72
N SER A 125 -4.24 5.65 -7.58
CA SER A 125 -5.02 5.52 -6.35
C SER A 125 -4.87 4.12 -5.73
N ILE A 126 -5.20 4.02 -4.45
CA ILE A 126 -5.24 2.74 -3.73
C ILE A 126 -6.67 2.44 -3.31
N LEU A 127 -7.17 1.28 -3.72
CA LEU A 127 -8.45 0.74 -3.28
C LEU A 127 -8.24 -0.44 -2.34
N CYS A 128 -8.78 -0.32 -1.13
CA CYS A 128 -8.82 -1.39 -0.14
C CYS A 128 -10.29 -1.76 0.13
N LYS A 129 -10.73 -2.92 -0.35
CA LYS A 129 -12.13 -3.35 -0.26
C LYS A 129 -12.25 -4.72 0.39
N GLY A 130 -13.18 -4.86 1.34
CA GLY A 130 -13.50 -6.17 1.94
C GLY A 130 -14.03 -7.20 0.93
N GLY A 131 -13.90 -8.50 1.26
CA GLY A 131 -14.31 -9.64 0.42
C GLY A 131 -15.33 -10.57 1.09
N GLY A 132 -16.11 -11.29 0.27
CA GLY A 132 -17.36 -12.00 0.60
C GLY A 132 -17.34 -13.22 1.53
N SER A 133 -16.37 -13.36 2.44
CA SER A 133 -16.41 -14.38 3.52
C SER A 133 -15.34 -14.22 4.61
N GLY A 134 -14.46 -13.23 4.51
CA GLY A 134 -13.36 -13.01 5.46
C GLY A 134 -13.05 -11.52 5.64
N LYS A 135 -12.51 -11.15 6.79
CA LYS A 135 -12.02 -9.79 7.04
C LYS A 135 -10.79 -9.55 6.16
N ASN A 136 -10.83 -8.53 5.31
CA ASN A 136 -9.64 -8.02 4.64
C ASN A 136 -8.83 -7.25 5.69
N ILE A 137 -7.68 -7.81 6.08
CA ILE A 137 -6.74 -7.17 7.01
C ILE A 137 -5.54 -6.70 6.19
N ILE A 138 -5.23 -5.42 6.33
CA ILE A 138 -4.09 -4.76 5.71
C ILE A 138 -3.24 -4.21 6.84
N ASN A 139 -2.04 -4.74 7.01
CA ASN A 139 -1.03 -4.24 7.93
C ASN A 139 -0.02 -3.43 7.11
N ALA A 140 -0.26 -2.13 6.94
CA ALA A 140 0.61 -1.28 6.12
C ALA A 140 0.40 0.21 6.40
N VAL A 141 1.40 1.02 6.06
CA VAL A 141 1.21 2.42 5.71
C VAL A 141 0.80 2.47 4.23
N VAL A 142 -0.39 2.99 3.96
CA VAL A 142 -0.92 3.12 2.60
C VAL A 142 -0.74 4.56 2.13
N TYR A 143 0.00 4.76 1.05
CA TYR A 143 0.42 6.08 0.59
C TYR A 143 0.13 6.30 -0.90
N ALA A 144 -0.68 7.31 -1.22
CA ALA A 144 -1.01 7.70 -2.60
C ALA A 144 -0.90 9.23 -2.75
N PRO A 145 0.31 9.80 -2.85
CA PRO A 145 0.54 11.25 -2.77
C PRO A 145 -0.19 12.03 -3.88
N ASN A 146 -0.29 11.45 -5.08
CA ASN A 146 -0.91 12.09 -6.24
C ASN A 146 -2.35 11.60 -6.51
N GLY A 147 -2.85 10.65 -5.72
CA GLY A 147 -4.16 10.03 -5.93
C GLY A 147 -5.01 9.95 -4.68
N SER A 148 -5.96 9.02 -4.69
CA SER A 148 -6.88 8.81 -3.57
C SER A 148 -6.63 7.47 -2.89
N VAL A 149 -6.93 7.38 -1.60
CA VAL A 149 -7.03 6.11 -0.89
C VAL A 149 -8.49 5.88 -0.51
N THR A 150 -9.06 4.77 -0.97
CA THR A 150 -10.43 4.37 -0.66
C THR A 150 -10.42 3.09 0.17
N ILE A 151 -10.93 3.15 1.40
CA ILE A 151 -11.04 2.00 2.30
C ILE A 151 -12.53 1.73 2.55
N GLN A 152 -13.04 0.61 2.04
CA GLN A 152 -14.48 0.38 2.02
C GLN A 152 -14.92 -1.07 2.21
N ALA A 153 -16.23 -1.25 2.43
CA ALA A 153 -16.90 -2.54 2.48
C ALA A 153 -16.34 -3.53 3.53
N GLY A 154 -16.01 -3.04 4.72
CA GLY A 154 -15.56 -3.87 5.84
C GLY A 154 -14.07 -4.16 5.85
N ALA A 155 -13.27 -3.45 5.05
CA ALA A 155 -11.81 -3.53 5.10
C ALA A 155 -11.28 -2.99 6.44
N LEU A 156 -10.25 -3.65 6.97
CA LEU A 156 -9.57 -3.28 8.22
C LEU A 156 -8.11 -2.95 7.90
N LEU A 157 -7.73 -1.68 8.09
CA LEU A 157 -6.35 -1.25 7.99
C LEU A 157 -5.75 -1.07 9.38
N TYR A 158 -4.64 -1.74 9.67
CA TYR A 158 -3.80 -1.52 10.83
C TYR A 158 -2.50 -0.85 10.35
N GLY A 159 -2.36 0.45 10.62
CA GLY A 159 -1.25 1.24 10.11
C GLY A 159 -1.62 2.71 9.95
N ALA A 160 -1.24 3.34 8.84
CA ALA A 160 -1.54 4.74 8.56
C ALA A 160 -1.93 4.95 7.10
N VAL A 161 -2.57 6.08 6.80
CA VAL A 161 -2.96 6.47 5.45
C VAL A 161 -2.48 7.88 5.17
N GLY A 162 -1.85 8.08 4.01
CA GLY A 162 -1.55 9.40 3.47
C GLY A 162 -1.93 9.46 1.99
N ALA A 163 -2.75 10.42 1.59
CA ALA A 163 -3.13 10.60 0.20
C ALA A 163 -3.62 12.03 -0.04
N ASN A 164 -3.71 12.44 -1.31
CA ASN A 164 -4.35 13.72 -1.66
C ASN A 164 -5.81 13.74 -1.17
N ILE A 165 -6.52 12.61 -1.29
CA ILE A 165 -7.88 12.44 -0.77
C ILE A 165 -8.03 11.05 -0.13
N VAL A 166 -8.65 10.98 1.05
CA VAL A 166 -8.92 9.73 1.75
C VAL A 166 -10.44 9.54 1.91
N TYR A 167 -10.95 8.42 1.41
CA TYR A 167 -12.35 7.99 1.56
C TYR A 167 -12.41 6.74 2.44
N ILE A 168 -13.18 6.80 3.52
CA ILE A 168 -13.41 5.66 4.41
C ILE A 168 -14.90 5.44 4.54
N THR A 169 -15.40 4.25 4.20
CA THR A 169 -16.84 3.93 4.23
C THR A 169 -17.08 2.52 4.72
N ASN A 170 -17.78 2.37 5.85
CA ASN A 170 -18.06 1.07 6.47
C ASN A 170 -16.77 0.23 6.68
N SER A 171 -15.71 0.87 7.16
CA SER A 171 -14.38 0.29 7.34
C SER A 171 -13.68 0.93 8.52
N THR A 172 -12.61 0.32 9.00
CA THR A 172 -11.85 0.80 10.15
C THR A 172 -10.38 1.00 9.78
N VAL A 173 -9.81 2.12 10.23
CA VAL A 173 -8.37 2.37 10.23
C VAL A 173 -7.92 2.48 11.67
N THR A 174 -7.00 1.62 12.08
CA THR A 174 -6.41 1.60 13.42
C THR A 174 -4.95 2.02 13.30
N TYR A 175 -4.56 3.10 13.98
CA TYR A 175 -3.16 3.50 14.04
C TYR A 175 -2.31 2.43 14.72
N ALA A 176 -1.23 2.00 14.06
CA ALA A 176 -0.24 1.10 14.64
C ALA A 176 0.79 1.89 15.45
N ALA A 177 0.87 1.66 16.76
CA ALA A 177 1.79 2.37 17.66
C ALA A 177 3.26 2.24 17.24
N GLU A 178 3.62 1.14 16.58
CA GLU A 178 4.94 0.85 16.01
C GLU A 178 5.39 1.85 14.93
N LEU A 179 4.48 2.66 14.39
CA LEU A 179 4.80 3.72 13.44
C LEU A 179 5.36 4.98 14.13
N HIS A 180 5.21 5.10 15.45
CA HIS A 180 5.67 6.29 16.16
C HIS A 180 7.20 6.39 16.15
N GLY A 181 7.73 7.51 15.66
CA GLY A 181 9.17 7.76 15.58
C GLY A 181 9.87 7.11 14.39
N ARG A 182 9.14 6.44 13.49
CA ARG A 182 9.70 5.98 12.21
C ARG A 182 9.91 7.14 11.25
N GLN A 183 11.18 7.51 11.08
CA GLN A 183 11.63 8.57 10.18
C GLN A 183 11.64 8.18 8.70
N ASP A 184 11.62 6.88 8.42
CA ASP A 184 11.64 6.32 7.08
C ASP A 184 10.24 6.26 6.42
N LEU A 185 9.21 6.70 7.14
CA LEU A 185 7.84 6.78 6.62
C LEU A 185 7.62 8.11 5.92
N PRO A 186 6.79 8.14 4.85
CA PRO A 186 6.29 9.39 4.30
C PRO A 186 5.65 10.23 5.41
N GLY A 187 6.29 11.34 5.76
CA GLY A 187 5.80 12.30 6.75
C GLY A 187 6.25 12.05 8.18
N GLY A 188 7.09 11.03 8.41
CA GLY A 188 7.68 10.75 9.73
C GLY A 188 8.56 11.88 10.27
N GLU A 189 9.12 12.69 9.39
CA GLU A 189 9.90 13.90 9.73
C GLU A 189 9.02 15.14 9.98
N LEU A 190 7.73 15.10 9.62
CA LEU A 190 6.80 16.19 9.82
C LEU A 190 6.08 16.00 11.16
N SER A 191 6.21 16.95 12.07
CA SER A 191 5.45 16.98 13.32
C SER A 191 3.96 16.76 13.05
N THR A 192 3.42 15.66 13.58
CA THR A 192 2.01 15.22 13.61
C THR A 192 1.02 16.11 12.86
N ILE A 193 0.59 15.70 11.66
CA ILE A 193 -0.57 16.32 11.02
C ILE A 193 -1.82 15.85 11.78
N SER A 194 -2.39 16.74 12.57
CA SER A 194 -3.65 16.52 13.29
C SER A 194 -4.83 16.87 12.38
N TYR A 195 -5.82 15.98 12.29
CA TYR A 195 -7.07 16.28 11.59
C TYR A 195 -8.03 17.08 12.49
N ILE A 196 -8.72 18.06 11.92
CA ILE A 196 -9.89 18.73 12.53
C ILE A 196 -11.14 18.22 11.79
N TYR A 197 -12.09 17.64 12.53
CA TYR A 197 -13.44 17.40 11.99
C TYR A 197 -14.29 18.67 12.09
N LYS A 198 -15.12 18.92 11.08
CA LYS A 198 -16.29 19.82 11.19
C LYS A 198 -17.52 19.02 11.57
#